data_AF-A0A537CVP9-F1
#
_entry.id   AF-A0A537CVP9-F1
#
_cell.length_a   1.000
_cell.length_b   1.000
_cell.length_c   1.000
_cell.angle_alpha   90.00
_cell.angle_beta   90.00
_cell.angle_gamma   90.00
#
_symmetry.space_group_name_H-M   'P 1'
#
loop_
_entity.id
_entity.type
_entity.pdbx_description
1 polymer ?
#
loop_
_entity_poly.entity_id
_entity_poly.type
_entity_poly.pdbx_seq_one_letter_code
_entity_poly.pdbx_strand_id
1 'polypeptide(L)'
;MNHHPILAFAPDSRTQPTGLYPGNESLQSVLQPINAEMLFPKNVDALVSGHVHLVEIVSYATPQPTQIVSGNGGSWADMPLPHDLPPGATPAPGAVVESFVTTDRYGYMTLERDAEAGGAWRIEARDREGRVITTCSLRDRKTRCIPEALP
;
A
#
# COMPACT_ATOMS: atom_id res chain seq x y z
N MET A 1 0.15 13.99 15.68
CA MET A 1 -0.31 13.34 14.44
C MET A 1 0.89 12.72 13.75
N ASN A 2 0.87 11.41 13.53
CA ASN A 2 1.86 10.71 12.71
C ASN A 2 1.33 10.69 11.26
N HIS A 3 2.22 10.72 10.26
CA HIS A 3 1.86 10.61 8.84
C HIS A 3 1.94 9.15 8.35
N HIS A 4 1.79 8.19 9.27
CA HIS A 4 1.59 6.79 8.94
C HIS A 4 0.49 6.61 7.89
N PRO A 5 0.66 5.64 6.97
CA PRO A 5 -0.37 5.28 6.00
C PRO A 5 -1.72 5.04 6.68
N ILE A 6 -2.80 5.49 6.04
CA ILE A 6 -4.15 5.40 6.61
C ILE A 6 -4.74 4.01 6.36
N LEU A 7 -4.38 3.42 5.21
CA LEU A 7 -4.92 2.17 4.68
C LEU A 7 -3.76 1.21 4.33
N ALA A 8 -2.71 1.15 5.13
CA ALA A 8 -1.63 0.17 4.94
C ALA A 8 -1.09 -0.26 6.30
N PHE A 9 -0.21 -1.25 6.29
CA PHE A 9 0.44 -1.75 7.48
C PHE A 9 1.77 -1.04 7.73
N ALA A 10 2.27 -1.18 8.95
CA ALA A 10 3.67 -0.89 9.28
C ALA A 10 4.23 -2.06 10.10
N PRO A 11 5.55 -2.25 10.16
CA PRO A 11 6.12 -3.29 11.00
C PRO A 11 5.88 -3.02 12.50
N ASP A 12 5.36 -4.00 13.24
CA ASP A 12 5.23 -3.92 14.69
C ASP A 12 6.44 -4.57 15.39
N SER A 13 7.44 -3.74 15.69
CA SER A 13 8.68 -4.17 16.37
C SER A 13 8.48 -4.62 17.82
N ARG A 14 7.27 -4.52 18.38
CA ARG A 14 6.95 -4.98 19.75
C ARG A 14 6.66 -6.48 19.81
N THR A 15 6.55 -7.13 18.65
CA THR A 15 6.23 -8.56 18.51
C THR A 15 7.43 -9.34 17.96
N GLN A 16 7.53 -10.62 18.31
CA GLN A 16 8.54 -11.54 17.77
C GLN A 16 7.85 -12.83 17.29
N PRO A 17 7.87 -13.14 15.97
CA PRO A 17 8.44 -12.35 14.87
C PRO A 17 7.72 -10.99 14.70
N THR A 18 8.34 -10.07 13.95
CA THR A 18 7.76 -8.75 13.64
C THR A 18 6.37 -8.90 13.04
N GLY A 19 5.39 -8.27 13.67
CA GLY A 19 3.98 -8.33 13.31
C GLY A 19 3.54 -7.14 12.46
N LEU A 20 2.23 -7.04 12.29
CA LEU A 20 1.58 -5.96 11.55
C LEU A 20 1.03 -4.92 12.53
N TYR A 21 1.44 -3.66 12.35
CA TYR A 21 0.78 -2.51 12.94
C TYR A 21 -0.26 -1.98 11.93
N PRO A 22 -1.53 -1.79 12.31
CA PRO A 22 -2.57 -1.33 11.40
C PRO A 22 -2.37 0.14 10.99
N GLY A 23 -3.23 0.61 10.09
CA GLY A 23 -3.19 1.99 9.60
C GLY A 23 -3.46 3.03 10.69
N ASN A 24 -3.36 4.30 10.29
CA ASN A 24 -3.43 5.43 11.22
C ASN A 24 -4.83 5.66 11.82
N GLU A 25 -5.15 4.96 12.92
CA GLU A 25 -6.44 5.01 13.62
C GLU A 25 -6.89 6.45 13.96
N SER A 26 -5.96 7.34 14.31
CA SER A 26 -6.29 8.74 14.60
C SER A 26 -6.85 9.46 13.38
N LEU A 27 -6.21 9.32 12.21
CA LEU A 27 -6.74 9.89 10.97
C LEU A 27 -8.01 9.18 10.51
N GLN A 28 -8.09 7.86 10.63
CA GLN A 28 -9.30 7.10 10.33
C GLN A 28 -10.50 7.61 11.16
N SER A 29 -10.31 7.89 12.46
CA SER A 29 -11.37 8.39 13.35
C SER A 29 -11.94 9.74 12.96
N VAL A 30 -11.14 10.58 12.28
CA VAL A 30 -11.56 11.91 11.78
C VAL A 30 -12.23 11.79 10.41
N LEU A 31 -11.83 10.83 9.59
CA LEU A 31 -12.38 10.60 8.26
C LEU A 31 -13.70 9.83 8.28
N GLN A 32 -13.87 8.90 9.24
CA GLN A 32 -15.03 8.02 9.32
C GLN A 32 -16.37 8.77 9.46
N PRO A 33 -16.51 9.84 10.28
CA PRO A 33 -17.76 10.61 10.34
C PRO A 33 -18.15 11.31 9.03
N ILE A 34 -17.19 11.48 8.10
CA ILE A 34 -17.38 12.21 6.83
C ILE A 34 -17.68 11.23 5.69
N ASN A 35 -16.93 10.13 5.61
CA ASN A 35 -16.94 9.20 4.49
C ASN A 35 -17.31 7.75 4.88
N ALA A 36 -17.80 7.55 6.10
CA ALA A 36 -18.10 6.23 6.67
C ALA A 36 -16.90 5.27 6.55
N GLU A 37 -17.16 3.97 6.38
CA GLU A 37 -16.13 2.92 6.30
C GLU A 37 -15.19 3.05 5.09
N MET A 38 -15.58 3.81 4.06
CA MET A 38 -14.72 4.06 2.90
C MET A 38 -13.55 5.01 3.25
N LEU A 39 -13.71 5.83 4.29
CA LEU A 39 -12.79 6.88 4.78
C LEU A 39 -12.48 8.01 3.78
N PHE A 40 -12.63 7.78 2.48
CA PHE A 40 -12.32 8.73 1.42
C PHE A 40 -13.52 8.96 0.49
N PRO A 41 -13.61 10.14 -0.15
CA PRO A 41 -14.59 10.39 -1.18
C PRO A 41 -14.46 9.42 -2.37
N LYS A 42 -15.58 9.17 -3.06
CA LYS A 42 -15.62 8.20 -4.19
C LYS A 42 -14.71 8.56 -5.38
N ASN A 43 -14.27 9.81 -5.50
CA ASN A 43 -13.40 10.26 -6.58
C ASN A 43 -11.89 10.13 -6.26
N VAL A 44 -11.53 9.48 -5.15
CA VAL A 44 -10.14 9.11 -4.84
C VAL A 44 -9.90 7.67 -5.29
N ASP A 45 -8.94 7.48 -6.19
CA ASP A 45 -8.60 6.14 -6.70
C ASP A 45 -7.46 5.47 -5.95
N ALA A 46 -6.48 6.25 -5.51
CA ALA A 46 -5.36 5.74 -4.73
C ALA A 46 -4.86 6.79 -3.74
N LEU A 47 -4.23 6.29 -2.69
CA LEU A 47 -3.48 7.06 -1.71
C LEU A 47 -2.00 6.73 -1.89
N VAL A 48 -1.14 7.75 -1.83
CA VAL A 48 0.31 7.57 -1.89
C VAL A 48 0.91 8.14 -0.62
N SER A 49 1.69 7.35 0.09
CA SER A 49 2.38 7.76 1.32
C SER A 49 3.83 7.27 1.35
N GLY A 50 4.62 7.89 2.24
CA GLY A 50 5.91 7.37 2.68
C GLY A 50 5.84 6.99 4.16
N HIS A 51 6.75 7.53 4.96
CA HIS A 51 6.95 7.24 6.40
C HIS A 51 7.48 5.85 6.70
N VAL A 52 6.77 4.83 6.22
CA VAL A 52 7.16 3.42 6.38
C VAL A 52 8.15 3.10 5.27
N HIS A 53 9.38 2.74 5.63
CA HIS A 53 10.53 2.63 4.74
C HIS A 53 10.55 1.30 3.97
N LEU A 54 9.47 1.05 3.24
CA LEU A 54 9.26 -0.11 2.37
C LEU A 54 8.40 0.29 1.16
N VAL A 55 8.20 -0.65 0.24
CA VAL A 55 7.11 -0.61 -0.73
C VAL A 55 5.98 -1.47 -0.21
N GLU A 56 4.76 -0.94 -0.25
CA GLU A 56 3.54 -1.71 0.02
C GLU A 56 2.45 -1.25 -0.95
N ILE A 57 1.71 -2.19 -1.52
CA ILE A 57 0.55 -1.91 -2.36
C ILE A 57 -0.60 -2.77 -1.87
N VAL A 58 -1.65 -2.13 -1.35
CA VAL A 58 -2.84 -2.79 -0.79
C VAL A 58 -4.05 -2.45 -1.64
N SER A 59 -4.71 -3.47 -2.17
CA SER A 59 -6.02 -3.38 -2.81
C SER A 59 -7.09 -4.01 -1.94
N TYR A 60 -8.33 -3.54 -2.06
CA TYR A 60 -9.44 -3.95 -1.21
C TYR A 60 -10.55 -4.66 -1.97
N ALA A 61 -11.12 -5.68 -1.34
CA ALA A 61 -12.37 -6.30 -1.76
C ALA A 61 -13.58 -5.40 -1.45
N THR A 62 -13.36 -4.44 -0.55
CA THR A 62 -14.30 -3.43 -0.07
C THR A 62 -14.03 -2.08 -0.75
N PRO A 63 -14.89 -1.06 -0.59
CA PRO A 63 -14.86 0.14 -1.43
C PRO A 63 -13.67 1.10 -1.27
N GLN A 64 -12.78 0.85 -0.32
CA GLN A 64 -11.63 1.71 -0.02
C GLN A 64 -10.69 1.83 -1.23
N PRO A 65 -10.06 3.00 -1.43
CA PRO A 65 -9.07 3.18 -2.49
C PRO A 65 -7.80 2.36 -2.22
N THR A 66 -7.08 2.01 -3.28
CA THR A 66 -5.75 1.39 -3.14
C THR A 66 -4.85 2.30 -2.31
N GLN A 67 -4.13 1.72 -1.35
CA GLN A 67 -3.04 2.42 -0.67
C GLN A 67 -1.70 1.96 -1.25
N ILE A 68 -0.87 2.93 -1.61
CA ILE A 68 0.50 2.73 -2.06
C ILE A 68 1.43 3.39 -1.03
N VAL A 69 2.38 2.62 -0.53
CA VAL A 69 3.49 3.09 0.29
C VAL A 69 4.74 2.99 -0.57
N SER A 70 5.47 4.10 -0.72
CA SER A 70 6.73 4.18 -1.45
C SER A 70 7.77 4.92 -0.60
N GLY A 71 8.03 4.40 0.60
CA GLY A 71 8.96 5.02 1.55
C GLY A 71 10.39 4.49 1.49
N ASN A 72 10.68 3.55 0.60
CA ASN A 72 11.96 2.86 0.43
C ASN A 72 13.08 3.69 -0.24
N GLY A 73 13.08 5.02 -0.08
CA GLY A 73 13.94 5.95 -0.83
C GLY A 73 15.41 6.05 -0.39
N GLY A 74 15.81 5.45 0.74
CA GLY A 74 17.22 5.38 1.15
C GLY A 74 17.55 5.76 2.61
N SER A 75 16.56 6.01 3.47
CA SER A 75 16.77 5.94 4.93
C SER A 75 16.82 4.48 5.40
N TRP A 76 17.09 4.21 6.68
CA TRP A 76 17.09 2.83 7.19
C TRP A 76 15.78 2.10 6.87
N ALA A 77 15.85 1.03 6.08
CA ALA A 77 14.71 0.18 5.77
C ALA A 77 14.08 -0.35 7.05
N ASP A 78 12.75 -0.34 7.07
CA ASP A 78 12.01 -0.99 8.15
C ASP A 78 12.15 -2.51 8.03
N MET A 79 11.83 -3.24 9.10
CA MET A 79 11.80 -4.70 9.04
C MET A 79 10.78 -5.17 7.98
N PRO A 80 11.07 -6.24 7.22
CA PRO A 80 10.15 -6.77 6.25
C PRO A 80 8.79 -7.11 6.86
N LEU A 81 7.71 -6.76 6.16
CA LEU A 81 6.38 -7.30 6.44
C LEU A 81 6.30 -8.76 5.94
N PRO A 82 5.46 -9.61 6.53
CA PRO A 82 5.22 -10.94 6.00
C PRO A 82 4.61 -10.84 4.59
N HIS A 83 5.09 -11.67 3.65
CA HIS A 83 4.55 -11.71 2.29
C HIS A 83 3.07 -12.11 2.27
N ASP A 84 2.68 -13.05 3.15
CA ASP A 84 1.31 -13.45 3.36
C ASP A 84 0.74 -12.79 4.62
N LEU A 85 -0.39 -12.10 4.47
CA LEU A 85 -1.09 -11.51 5.60
C LEU A 85 -1.75 -12.62 6.44
N PRO A 86 -1.69 -12.54 7.78
CA PRO A 86 -2.47 -13.42 8.64
C PRO A 86 -3.97 -13.34 8.32
N PRO A 87 -4.75 -14.42 8.50
CA PRO A 87 -6.18 -14.40 8.28
C PRO A 87 -6.87 -13.27 9.06
N GLY A 88 -7.64 -12.44 8.37
CA GLY A 88 -8.38 -11.32 8.96
C GLY A 88 -7.54 -10.07 9.24
N ALA A 89 -6.26 -10.03 8.86
CA ALA A 89 -5.46 -8.81 8.94
C ALA A 89 -6.11 -7.68 8.13
N THR A 90 -6.32 -6.54 8.78
CA THR A 90 -6.93 -5.38 8.17
C THR A 90 -6.28 -4.09 8.70
N PRO A 91 -5.98 -3.11 7.84
CA PRO A 91 -5.38 -1.85 8.28
C PRO A 91 -6.41 -0.87 8.83
N ALA A 92 -7.71 -1.07 8.59
CA ALA A 92 -8.79 -0.21 9.05
C ALA A 92 -10.10 -1.01 9.21
N PRO A 93 -10.97 -0.68 10.18
CA PRO A 93 -12.27 -1.35 10.34
C PRO A 93 -13.07 -1.38 9.02
N GLY A 94 -13.50 -2.58 8.61
CA GLY A 94 -14.27 -2.79 7.38
C GLY A 94 -13.44 -2.82 6.09
N ALA A 95 -12.13 -2.60 6.13
CA ALA A 95 -11.26 -2.66 4.96
C ALA A 95 -10.73 -4.09 4.75
N VAL A 96 -11.48 -4.89 3.98
CA VAL A 96 -11.09 -6.26 3.62
C VAL A 96 -10.05 -6.22 2.50
N VAL A 97 -8.83 -6.66 2.80
CA VAL A 97 -7.72 -6.74 1.83
C VAL A 97 -8.01 -7.82 0.79
N GLU A 98 -7.89 -7.47 -0.49
CA GLU A 98 -8.00 -8.39 -1.65
C GLU A 98 -6.63 -8.79 -2.17
N SER A 99 -5.68 -7.85 -2.23
CA SER A 99 -4.31 -8.14 -2.63
C SER A 99 -3.33 -7.27 -1.86
N PHE A 100 -2.16 -7.83 -1.59
CA PHE A 100 -1.08 -7.20 -0.84
C PHE A 100 0.25 -7.54 -1.52
N VAL A 101 1.07 -6.53 -1.76
CA VAL A 101 2.44 -6.68 -2.26
C VAL A 101 3.34 -5.85 -1.36
N THR A 102 4.47 -6.41 -0.93
CA THR A 102 5.41 -5.70 -0.06
C THR A 102 6.85 -6.09 -0.37
N THR A 103 7.77 -5.14 -0.21
CA THR A 103 9.21 -5.37 -0.24
C THR A 103 9.94 -4.29 0.55
N ASP A 104 11.03 -4.65 1.24
CA ASP A 104 11.93 -3.73 1.95
C ASP A 104 13.10 -3.24 1.07
N ARG A 105 13.14 -3.65 -0.20
CA ARG A 105 14.19 -3.26 -1.14
C ARG A 105 14.17 -1.76 -1.39
N TYR A 106 15.33 -1.11 -1.28
CA TYR A 106 15.49 0.29 -1.63
C TYR A 106 15.23 0.58 -3.11
N GLY A 107 14.68 1.76 -3.38
CA GLY A 107 14.34 2.16 -4.74
C GLY A 107 13.34 3.30 -4.80
N TYR A 108 12.49 3.26 -5.83
CA TYR A 108 11.45 4.27 -6.09
C TYR A 108 10.26 3.65 -6.82
N MET A 109 9.17 4.41 -6.94
CA MET A 109 7.97 3.99 -7.67
C MET A 109 7.62 4.99 -8.76
N THR A 110 7.18 4.48 -9.91
CA THR A 110 6.60 5.29 -11.00
C THR A 110 5.13 4.97 -11.17
N LEU A 111 4.31 6.02 -11.32
CA LEU A 111 2.88 5.94 -11.61
C LEU A 111 2.61 6.64 -12.94
N GLU A 112 2.39 5.86 -13.99
CA GLU A 112 2.29 6.36 -15.37
C GLU A 112 0.91 6.06 -15.94
N ARG A 113 0.25 7.06 -16.54
CA ARG A 113 -1.07 6.85 -17.12
C ARG A 113 -0.93 6.17 -18.48
N ASP A 114 -1.57 5.01 -18.62
CA ASP A 114 -1.59 4.24 -19.85
C ASP A 114 -2.84 4.60 -20.66
N ALA A 115 -2.64 5.38 -21.72
CA ALA A 115 -3.70 5.79 -22.62
C ALA A 115 -4.25 4.63 -23.47
N GLU A 116 -3.42 3.64 -23.79
CA GLU A 116 -3.77 2.49 -24.62
C GLU A 116 -4.52 1.43 -23.81
N ALA A 117 -4.16 1.27 -22.52
CA ALA A 117 -4.90 0.46 -21.57
C ALA A 117 -6.12 1.21 -21.00
N GLY A 118 -6.87 1.92 -21.84
CA GLY A 118 -8.14 2.57 -21.50
C GLY A 118 -8.07 3.59 -20.36
N GLY A 119 -6.92 4.23 -20.15
CA GLY A 119 -6.70 5.23 -19.10
C GLY A 119 -6.40 4.66 -17.71
N ALA A 120 -6.02 3.38 -17.60
CA ALA A 120 -5.50 2.80 -16.37
C ALA A 120 -4.15 3.44 -16.01
N TRP A 121 -3.73 3.29 -14.75
CA TRP A 121 -2.40 3.69 -14.31
C TRP A 121 -1.50 2.46 -14.18
N ARG A 122 -0.32 2.49 -14.79
CA ARG A 122 0.75 1.53 -14.58
C ARG A 122 1.59 1.99 -13.39
N ILE A 123 1.66 1.16 -12.37
CA ILE A 123 2.52 1.31 -11.19
C ILE A 123 3.71 0.38 -11.38
N GLU A 124 4.91 0.89 -11.19
CA GLU A 124 6.11 0.06 -11.12
C GLU A 124 6.96 0.46 -9.92
N ALA A 125 7.19 -0.49 -9.02
CA ALA A 125 8.25 -0.36 -8.04
C ALA A 125 9.57 -0.76 -8.71
N ARG A 126 10.62 0.02 -8.51
CA ARG A 126 11.93 -0.15 -9.13
C ARG A 126 13.00 -0.10 -8.06
N ASP A 127 14.06 -0.90 -8.22
CA ASP A 127 15.22 -0.82 -7.34
C ASP A 127 16.11 0.39 -7.66
N ARG A 128 17.21 0.54 -6.92
CA ARG A 128 18.17 1.64 -7.05
C ARG A 128 18.82 1.72 -8.43
N GLU A 129 18.90 0.59 -9.14
CA GLU A 129 19.42 0.50 -10.51
C GLU A 129 18.33 0.70 -11.56
N GLY A 130 17.07 0.94 -11.13
CA GLY A 130 15.92 1.13 -12.00
C GLY A 130 15.30 -0.17 -12.52
N ARG A 131 15.73 -1.34 -12.03
CA ARG A 131 15.14 -2.63 -12.42
C ARG A 131 13.78 -2.78 -11.78
N VAL A 132 12.80 -3.26 -12.54
CA VAL A 132 11.43 -3.46 -12.04
C VAL A 132 11.42 -4.57 -10.99
N ILE A 133 10.81 -4.27 -9.85
CA ILE A 133 10.53 -5.21 -8.77
C ILE A 133 9.15 -5.83 -8.99
N THR A 134 8.13 -4.99 -9.11
CA THR A 134 6.75 -5.40 -9.41
C THR A 134 6.08 -4.38 -10.32
N THR A 135 5.13 -4.85 -11.11
CA THR A 135 4.25 -4.02 -11.95
C THR A 135 2.80 -4.27 -11.54
N CYS A 136 2.06 -3.20 -11.32
CA CYS A 136 0.62 -3.25 -11.07
C CYS A 136 -0.14 -2.35 -12.03
N SER A 137 -1.36 -2.75 -12.39
CA SER A 137 -2.33 -1.88 -13.05
C SER A 137 -3.34 -1.39 -12.01
N LEU A 138 -3.46 -0.07 -11.86
CA LEU A 138 -4.49 0.60 -11.07
C LEU A 138 -5.63 1.08 -11.97
N ARG A 139 -6.85 0.63 -11.67
CA ARG A 139 -8.08 1.04 -12.33
C ARG A 139 -9.24 0.88 -11.36
N ASP A 140 -10.20 1.81 -11.39
CA ASP A 140 -11.41 1.77 -10.56
C ASP A 140 -11.08 1.52 -9.07
N ARG A 141 -10.05 2.22 -8.58
CA ARG A 141 -9.49 2.13 -7.23
C ARG A 141 -8.83 0.82 -6.82
N LYS A 142 -8.71 -0.14 -7.73
CA LYS A 142 -8.12 -1.45 -7.47
C LYS A 142 -6.80 -1.63 -8.21
N THR A 143 -5.83 -2.24 -7.54
CA THR A 143 -4.63 -2.72 -8.20
C THR A 143 -4.70 -4.20 -8.49
N ARG A 144 -4.19 -4.59 -9.67
CA ARG A 144 -3.80 -5.97 -9.95
C ARG A 144 -2.31 -5.96 -10.23
N CYS A 145 -1.55 -6.65 -9.39
CA CYS A 145 -0.11 -6.76 -9.52
C CYS A 145 0.25 -8.08 -10.17
N ILE A 146 1.27 -8.06 -11.04
CA ILE A 146 1.91 -9.29 -11.50
C ILE A 146 2.79 -9.76 -10.32
N PRO A 147 2.65 -11.03 -9.87
CA PRO A 147 3.53 -11.58 -8.84
C PRO A 147 4.99 -11.36 -9.23
N GLU A 148 5.82 -10.96 -8.26
CA GLU A 148 7.22 -10.61 -8.48
C GLU A 148 7.94 -11.65 -9.36
N ALA A 149 8.63 -11.16 -10.39
CA ALA A 149 9.79 -11.85 -10.95
C ALA A 149 11.02 -11.37 -10.19
N LEU A 150 11.07 -11.60 -8.87
CA LEU A 150 12.28 -11.40 -8.10
C LEU A 150 12.96 -12.76 -7.89
N PRO A 151 14.28 -12.88 -8.15
CA PRO A 151 15.08 -14.03 -7.73
C PRO A 151 15.22 -14.12 -6.21
#